data_AF-A0A2U1L4E0-F1
#
_entry.id   AF-A0A2U1L4E0-F1
#
_cell.length_a   1.000
_cell.length_b   1.000
_cell.length_c   1.000
_cell.angle_alpha   90.00
_cell.angle_beta   90.00
_cell.angle_gamma   90.00
#
_symmetry.space_group_name_H-M   'P 1'
#
loop_
_entity.id
_entity.type
_entity.pdbx_description
1 polymer ?
#
loop_
_entity_poly.entity_id
_entity_poly.type
_entity_poly.pdbx_seq_one_letter_code
_entity_poly.pdbx_strand_id
1 'polypeptide(L)'
;MVRCWCGKQAILRTLWTVANPGRRFYCCPDQGSSCRFIGWFDREMCARSRMIIPGLLRGRNELEARLQATQGDVWEWKIYLVLSWILFLIVYALG
;
A
#
# COMPACT_ATOMS: atom_id res chain seq x y z
N MET A 1 -8.39 7.61 -23.36
CA MET A 1 -7.11 7.85 -24.06
C MET A 1 -6.15 8.54 -23.10
N VAL A 2 -4.94 8.01 -22.91
CA VAL A 2 -3.95 8.58 -21.97
C VAL A 2 -3.25 9.78 -22.61
N ARG A 3 -3.13 10.90 -21.89
CA ARG A 3 -2.43 12.12 -22.33
C ARG A 3 -1.17 12.34 -21.50
N CYS A 4 -0.09 12.79 -22.14
CA CYS A 4 1.11 13.21 -21.42
C CYS A 4 0.91 14.62 -20.82
N TRP A 5 1.88 15.09 -20.03
CA TRP A 5 1.82 16.42 -19.39
C TRP A 5 1.88 17.59 -20.38
N CYS A 6 2.29 17.36 -21.63
CA CYS A 6 2.19 18.35 -22.70
C CYS A 6 0.78 18.43 -23.32
N GLY A 7 -0.20 17.68 -22.81
CA GLY A 7 -1.56 17.59 -23.35
C GLY A 7 -1.71 16.72 -24.60
N LYS A 8 -0.61 16.21 -25.17
CA LYS A 8 -0.58 15.32 -26.34
C LYS A 8 -1.00 13.90 -25.98
N GLN A 9 -1.45 13.13 -26.97
CA GLN A 9 -1.73 11.70 -26.81
C GLN A 9 -0.45 10.95 -26.45
N ALA A 10 -0.46 10.21 -25.34
CA ALA A 10 0.67 9.37 -24.97
C ALA A 10 0.72 8.13 -25.88
N ILE A 11 1.95 7.68 -26.18
CA ILE A 11 2.21 6.47 -26.98
C ILE A 11 2.59 5.31 -26.08
N LEU A 12 2.28 4.08 -26.50
CA LEU A 12 2.56 2.87 -25.75
C LEU A 12 3.91 2.27 -26.20
N ARG A 13 4.86 2.13 -25.27
CA ARG A 13 6.17 1.49 -25.49
C ARG A 13 6.32 0.26 -24.60
N THR A 14 7.31 -0.58 -24.91
CA THR A 14 7.66 -1.79 -24.17
C THR A 14 9.08 -1.67 -23.64
N LEU A 15 9.29 -1.93 -22.35
CA LEU A 15 10.61 -2.11 -21.77
C LEU A 15 11.13 -3.49 -22.13
N TRP A 16 12.38 -3.53 -22.56
CA TRP A 16 13.12 -4.74 -22.88
C TRP A 16 14.33 -4.92 -21.96
N THR A 17 14.33 -4.26 -20.80
CA THR A 17 15.38 -4.43 -19.80
C THR A 17 15.24 -5.78 -19.10
N VAL A 18 16.35 -6.36 -18.66
CA VAL A 18 16.35 -7.64 -17.91
C VAL A 18 15.47 -7.59 -16.66
N ALA A 19 15.39 -6.42 -16.00
CA ALA A 19 14.56 -6.22 -14.82
C ALA A 19 13.05 -6.08 -15.12
N ASN A 20 12.67 -5.68 -16.34
CA ASN A 20 11.26 -5.43 -16.71
C ASN A 20 10.95 -5.89 -18.15
N PRO A 21 11.21 -7.16 -18.50
CA PRO A 21 11.04 -7.63 -19.86
C PRO A 21 9.56 -7.62 -20.26
N GLY A 22 9.26 -7.05 -21.43
CA GLY A 22 7.90 -7.03 -21.98
C GLY A 22 6.92 -6.12 -21.25
N ARG A 23 7.36 -5.38 -20.22
CA ARG A 23 6.50 -4.46 -19.47
C ARG A 23 6.16 -3.24 -20.32
N ARG A 24 4.88 -2.92 -20.46
CA ARG A 24 4.44 -1.80 -21.31
C ARG A 24 4.13 -0.55 -20.49
N PHE A 25 4.33 0.61 -21.08
CA PHE A 25 4.09 1.91 -20.46
C PHE A 25 3.76 2.96 -21.51
N TYR A 26 2.94 3.93 -21.12
CA TYR A 26 2.65 5.15 -21.83
C TYR A 26 3.75 6.18 -21.60
N CYS A 27 4.17 6.88 -22.66
CA CYS A 27 5.12 7.99 -22.58
C CYS A 27 4.76 9.14 -23.53
N CYS A 28 5.45 10.27 -23.38
CA CYS A 28 5.34 11.38 -24.33
C CYS A 28 5.72 10.91 -25.76
N PRO A 29 4.99 11.32 -26.80
CA PRO A 29 5.33 11.00 -28.19
C PRO A 29 6.62 11.71 -28.66
N ASP A 30 6.90 12.90 -28.14
CA ASP A 30 8.04 13.71 -28.57
C ASP A 30 9.34 13.18 -27.93
N GLN A 31 10.16 12.53 -28.75
CA GLN A 31 11.45 12.00 -28.32
C GLN A 31 12.43 13.16 -28.03
N GLY A 32 13.11 13.11 -26.89
CA GLY A 32 14.00 14.19 -26.44
C GLY A 32 13.28 15.37 -25.78
N SER A 33 11.95 15.32 -25.64
CA SER A 33 11.23 16.33 -24.86
C SER A 33 11.62 16.29 -23.38
N SER A 34 11.49 17.43 -22.72
CA SER A 34 11.60 17.53 -21.25
C SER A 34 10.42 16.90 -20.52
N CYS A 35 9.39 16.42 -21.25
CA CYS A 35 8.22 15.76 -20.70
C CYS A 35 8.57 14.36 -20.19
N ARG A 36 8.70 14.22 -18.87
CA ARG A 36 9.03 12.95 -18.21
C ARG A 36 7.80 12.11 -17.86
N PHE A 37 6.69 12.28 -18.57
CA PHE A 37 5.47 11.51 -18.34
C PHE A 37 5.73 10.02 -18.59
N ILE A 38 5.45 9.20 -17.57
CA ILE A 38 5.46 7.74 -17.62
C ILE A 38 4.18 7.26 -16.95
N GLY A 39 3.35 6.48 -17.65
CA GLY A 39 2.19 5.82 -17.09
C GLY A 39 2.27 4.32 -17.34
N TRP A 40 2.08 3.47 -16.33
CA TRP A 40 2.11 2.03 -16.56
C TRP A 40 0.91 1.57 -17.38
N PHE A 41 1.14 0.64 -18.30
CA PHE A 41 0.06 -0.05 -19.00
C PHE A 41 -0.25 -1.34 -18.26
N ASP A 42 -1.41 -1.36 -17.62
CA ASP A 42 -1.95 -2.57 -17.02
C ASP A 42 -2.82 -3.28 -18.05
N ARG A 43 -2.50 -4.55 -18.32
CA ARG A 43 -3.40 -5.41 -19.09
C ARG A 43 -4.68 -5.61 -18.29
N GLU A 44 -5.79 -5.81 -18.99
CA GLU A 44 -7.03 -6.22 -18.32
C GLU A 44 -6.79 -7.47 -17.50
N MET A 45 -7.16 -7.39 -16.22
CA MET A 45 -7.13 -8.54 -15.34
C MET A 45 -8.10 -9.61 -15.84
N CYS A 46 -7.69 -10.87 -15.79
CA CYS A 46 -8.59 -11.97 -16.13
C CYS A 46 -9.81 -11.98 -15.20
N ALA A 47 -10.93 -12.51 -15.68
CA ALA A 47 -12.21 -12.53 -14.94
C ALA A 47 -12.05 -13.14 -13.55
N ARG A 48 -11.26 -14.22 -13.44
CA ARG A 48 -10.93 -14.88 -12.17
C ARG A 48 -10.23 -13.93 -11.19
N SER A 49 -9.19 -13.21 -11.64
CA SER A 49 -8.46 -12.26 -10.79
C SER A 49 -9.35 -11.11 -10.33
N ARG A 50 -10.24 -10.61 -11.21
CA ARG A 50 -11.21 -9.55 -10.85
C ARG A 50 -12.19 -9.98 -9.76
N MET A 51 -12.50 -11.27 -9.64
CA MET A 51 -13.36 -11.78 -8.57
C MET A 51 -12.58 -12.07 -7.28
N ILE A 52 -11.40 -12.69 -7.39
CA ILE A 52 -10.65 -13.17 -6.21
C ILE A 52 -9.93 -12.04 -5.48
N ILE A 53 -9.23 -11.15 -6.20
CA ILE A 53 -8.37 -10.11 -5.58
C ILE A 53 -9.16 -9.21 -4.62
N PRO A 54 -10.35 -8.67 -4.98
CA PRO A 54 -11.11 -7.85 -4.05
C PRO A 54 -11.57 -8.61 -2.79
N GLY A 55 -11.88 -9.90 -2.93
CA GLY A 55 -12.25 -10.76 -1.79
C GLY A 55 -11.08 -10.94 -0.82
N LEU A 56 -9.90 -11.26 -1.35
CA LEU A 56 -8.68 -11.39 -0.54
C LEU A 56 -8.29 -10.08 0.14
N LEU A 57 -8.39 -8.95 -0.57
CA LEU A 57 -8.11 -7.63 0.01
C LEU A 57 -9.05 -7.29 1.17
N ARG A 58 -10.35 -7.56 1.02
CA ARG A 58 -11.31 -7.37 2.13
C ARG A 58 -10.97 -8.26 3.33
N GLY A 59 -10.70 -9.55 3.09
CA GLY A 59 -10.35 -10.49 4.16
C GLY A 59 -9.07 -10.09 4.90
N ARG A 60 -8.03 -9.65 4.17
CA ARG A 60 -6.80 -9.14 4.77
C ARG A 60 -7.07 -7.89 5.62
N ASN A 61 -7.78 -6.90 5.07
CA ASN A 61 -8.07 -5.65 5.78
C ASN A 61 -8.91 -5.90 7.05
N GLU A 62 -9.86 -6.83 7.00
CA GLU A 62 -10.64 -7.22 8.17
C GLU A 62 -9.77 -7.90 9.24
N LEU A 63 -8.85 -8.79 8.82
CA LEU A 63 -7.91 -9.42 9.74
C LEU A 63 -6.97 -8.41 10.39
N GLU A 64 -6.43 -7.47 9.61
CA GLU A 64 -5.59 -6.37 10.09
C GLU A 64 -6.35 -5.49 11.11
N ALA A 65 -7.61 -5.16 10.85
CA ALA A 65 -8.44 -4.39 11.78
C ALA A 65 -8.68 -5.14 13.10
N ARG A 66 -8.96 -6.45 13.05
CA ARG A 66 -9.10 -7.29 14.25
C ARG A 66 -7.80 -7.36 15.04
N LEU A 67 -6.66 -7.54 14.37
CA LEU A 67 -5.35 -7.54 15.02
C LEU A 67 -5.05 -6.22 15.71
N GLN A 68 -5.34 -5.09 15.05
CA GLN A 68 -5.15 -3.75 15.64
C GLN A 68 -6.03 -3.54 16.88
N ALA A 69 -7.29 -3.97 16.83
CA ALA A 69 -8.18 -3.88 17.99
C ALA A 69 -7.65 -4.71 19.18
N THR A 70 -7.31 -5.98 18.96
CA THR A 70 -6.74 -6.85 20.00
C THR A 70 -5.41 -6.31 20.55
N GLN A 71 -4.56 -5.73 19.69
CA GLN A 71 -3.31 -5.09 20.13
C GLN A 71 -3.57 -3.85 20.98
N GLY A 72 -4.58 -3.05 20.65
CA GLY A 72 -5.04 -1.91 21.45
C GLY A 72 -5.43 -2.35 22.86
N ASP A 73 -6.30 -3.36 22.98
CA ASP A 73 -6.74 -3.89 24.28
C ASP A 73 -5.54 -4.37 25.11
N VAL A 74 -4.64 -5.17 24.52
CA VAL A 74 -3.44 -5.67 25.21
C VAL A 74 -2.55 -4.52 25.67
N TRP A 75 -2.42 -3.47 24.87
CA TRP A 75 -1.63 -2.29 25.23
C TRP A 75 -2.23 -1.54 26.41
N GLU A 76 -3.55 -1.35 26.43
CA GLU A 76 -4.27 -0.76 27.58
C GLU A 76 -4.03 -1.57 28.86
N TRP A 77 -4.22 -2.89 28.81
CA TRP A 77 -3.98 -3.77 29.96
C TRP A 77 -2.52 -3.74 30.44
N LYS A 78 -1.55 -3.65 29.52
CA LYS A 78 -0.13 -3.46 29.88
C LYS A 78 0.10 -2.15 30.62
N ILE A 79 -0.52 -1.05 30.18
CA ILE A 79 -0.44 0.24 30.88
C ILE A 79 -1.02 0.12 32.29
N TYR A 80 -2.24 -0.44 32.44
CA TYR A 80 -2.85 -0.62 33.76
C TYR A 80 -1.99 -1.47 34.69
N LEU A 81 -1.40 -2.55 34.17
CA LEU A 81 -0.48 -3.39 34.93
C LEU A 81 0.72 -2.57 35.42
N VAL A 82 1.40 -1.82 34.54
CA VAL A 82 2.55 -0.99 34.92
C VAL A 82 2.16 0.07 35.96
N LEU A 83 1.04 0.76 35.77
CA LEU A 83 0.55 1.76 36.72
C LEU A 83 0.24 1.15 38.11
N SER A 84 -0.34 -0.04 38.15
CA SER A 84 -0.61 -0.76 39.40
C SER A 84 0.67 -1.11 40.16
N TRP A 85 1.72 -1.55 39.46
CA TRP A 85 3.02 -1.85 40.07
C TRP A 85 3.72 -0.60 40.58
N ILE A 86 3.66 0.51 39.84
CA ILE A 86 4.17 1.81 40.30
C ILE A 86 3.47 2.26 41.57
N LEU A 87 2.13 2.20 41.60
CA LEU A 87 1.34 2.56 42.78
C LEU A 87 1.69 1.67 43.98
N PHE A 88 1.78 0.36 43.77
CA PHE A 88 2.18 -0.59 44.80
C PHE A 88 3.55 -0.24 45.42
N LEU A 89 4.54 0.07 44.56
CA LEU A 89 5.87 0.48 45.01
C LEU A 89 5.84 1.80 45.80
N ILE A 90 5.03 2.78 45.37
CA ILE A 90 4.88 4.05 46.08
C ILE A 90 4.26 3.84 47.47
N VAL A 91 3.18 3.05 47.56
CA VAL A 91 2.53 2.74 48.85
C VAL A 91 3.49 2.03 49.79
N TYR A 92 4.27 1.06 49.27
CA TYR A 92 5.25 0.32 50.07
C TYR A 92 6.48 1.18 50.46
N ALA A 93 6.87 2.17 49.65
CA ALA A 93 7.99 3.05 49.96
C ALA A 93 7.63 4.21 50.89
N LEU A 94 6.34 4.58 50.96
CA LEU A 94 5.83 5.69 51.78
C LEU A 94 5.11 5.25 53.06
N GLY A 95 4.78 3.96 53.20
CA GLY A 95 4.21 3.35 54.40
C GLY A 95 5.24 2.53 55.16
#